data_AF-A0A7C6FE71-F1
#
_entry.id   AF-A0A7C6FE71-F1
#
_cell.length_a   1.000
_cell.length_b   1.000
_cell.length_c   1.000
_cell.angle_alpha   90.00
_cell.angle_beta   90.00
_cell.angle_gamma   90.00
#
_symmetry.space_group_name_H-M   'P 1'
#
loop_
_entity.id
_entity.type
_entity.pdbx_description
1 polymer ?
#
loop_
_entity_poly.entity_id
_entity_poly.type
_entity_poly.pdbx_seq_one_letter_code
_entity_poly.pdbx_strand_id
1 'polypeptide(L)'
;INTFLRDIRFLDNPPDIVIISSIEREIIALRTPKRELVKPQWYEKLLQKIEFKIKTNSIIQNIAMSIDRILKWNLLHYYRAELRRIVEKIFSTVKGLCSDTSIENNKSNIGSILFLHGIEANKEISENDFQRSVKIIKLYNEILKMRGIRFIFLPIPNKENIYYDLLSINKKPEFLKNLINTLINMGIEVVDTQRAFDEAYQKHGVLVFFPDDTHWNAQGVQIAADLLIKQIKNFKK
;
A
#
# COMPACT_ATOMS: atom_id res chain seq x y z
N ILE A 1 -2.93 7.19 5.69
CA ILE A 1 -2.75 7.65 7.11
C ILE A 1 -2.62 9.16 7.27
N ASN A 2 -1.74 9.88 6.55
CA ASN A 2 -1.57 11.33 6.71
C ASN A 2 -2.88 12.12 6.52
N THR A 3 -3.69 11.75 5.52
CA THR A 3 -5.02 12.33 5.31
C THR A 3 -5.96 12.00 6.46
N PHE A 4 -6.00 10.74 6.91
CA PHE A 4 -6.80 10.29 8.06
C PHE A 4 -6.48 11.10 9.32
N LEU A 5 -5.20 11.29 9.64
CA LEU A 5 -4.77 12.02 10.84
C LEU A 5 -5.13 13.51 10.84
N ARG A 6 -5.44 14.09 9.67
CA ARG A 6 -5.85 15.49 9.47
C ARG A 6 -7.37 15.69 9.39
N ASP A 7 -8.11 14.62 9.16
CA ASP A 7 -9.54 14.73 8.88
C ASP A 7 -10.30 15.12 10.16
N ILE A 8 -11.05 16.22 10.11
CA ILE A 8 -11.79 16.75 11.26
C ILE A 8 -12.83 15.77 11.80
N ARG A 9 -13.38 14.92 10.92
CA ARG A 9 -14.36 13.89 11.31
C ARG A 9 -13.78 12.95 12.37
N PHE A 10 -12.50 12.60 12.23
CA PHE A 10 -11.78 11.71 13.13
C PHE A 10 -11.10 12.44 14.30
N LEU A 11 -11.08 13.78 14.29
CA LEU A 11 -10.68 14.58 15.44
C LEU A 11 -11.83 14.74 16.44
N ASP A 12 -13.04 14.99 15.93
CA ASP A 12 -14.22 15.19 16.77
C ASP A 12 -14.86 13.86 17.18
N ASN A 13 -14.85 12.87 16.29
CA ASN A 13 -15.36 11.52 16.54
C ASN A 13 -14.34 10.48 16.06
N PRO A 14 -13.26 10.22 16.84
CA PRO A 14 -12.27 9.24 16.46
C PRO A 14 -12.89 7.84 16.41
N PRO A 15 -12.54 7.00 15.41
CA PRO A 15 -12.97 5.61 15.39
C PRO A 15 -12.28 4.82 16.51
N ASP A 16 -12.95 3.78 17.02
CA ASP A 16 -12.34 2.89 18.03
C ASP A 16 -11.16 2.09 17.47
N ILE A 17 -11.26 1.69 16.19
CA ILE A 17 -10.29 0.83 15.51
C ILE A 17 -9.95 1.41 14.14
N VAL A 18 -8.66 1.45 13.82
CA VAL A 18 -8.15 1.72 12.47
C VAL A 18 -7.36 0.51 12.01
N ILE A 19 -7.80 -0.06 10.89
CA ILE A 19 -7.11 -1.14 10.19
C ILE A 19 -6.39 -0.52 9.01
N ILE A 20 -5.07 -0.68 8.93
CA ILE A 20 -4.30 -0.28 7.75
C ILE A 20 -3.97 -1.55 6.97
N SER A 21 -4.62 -1.71 5.82
CA SER A 21 -4.26 -2.72 4.84
C SER A 21 -3.15 -2.21 3.93
N SER A 22 -2.15 -3.05 3.65
CA SER A 22 -1.10 -2.76 2.67
C SER A 22 -0.69 -4.02 1.95
N ILE A 23 -0.64 -3.96 0.61
CA ILE A 23 -0.01 -5.02 -0.17
C ILE A 23 1.50 -5.01 0.05
N GLU A 24 2.12 -6.19 0.06
CA GLU A 24 3.52 -6.40 0.41
C GLU A 24 4.47 -5.46 -0.34
N ARG A 25 4.31 -5.35 -1.67
CA ARG A 25 5.11 -4.44 -2.52
C ARG A 25 4.97 -2.96 -2.18
N GLU A 26 3.87 -2.52 -1.58
CA GLU A 26 3.65 -1.12 -1.18
C GLU A 26 4.21 -0.79 0.20
N ILE A 27 4.54 -1.82 1.01
CA ILE A 27 5.03 -1.62 2.38
C ILE A 27 6.34 -0.80 2.38
N ILE A 28 7.22 -1.07 1.42
CA ILE A 28 8.51 -0.37 1.27
C ILE A 28 8.29 1.12 0.93
N ALA A 29 7.20 1.42 0.22
CA ALA A 29 6.81 2.77 -0.19
C ALA A 29 5.94 3.50 0.85
N LEU A 30 5.76 2.93 2.06
CA LEU A 30 4.98 3.59 3.11
C LEU A 30 5.53 4.98 3.41
N ARG A 31 4.61 5.92 3.57
CA ARG A 31 4.93 7.34 3.77
C ARG A 31 5.05 7.64 5.25
N THR A 32 6.21 8.12 5.69
CA THR A 32 6.38 8.63 7.05
C THR A 32 5.27 9.66 7.36
N PRO A 33 4.56 9.52 8.49
CA PRO A 33 3.58 10.50 8.87
C PRO A 33 4.30 11.82 9.19
N LYS A 34 3.74 12.94 8.76
CA LYS A 34 4.37 14.24 9.02
C LYS A 34 4.28 14.53 10.53
N ARG A 35 5.44 14.72 11.19
CA ARG A 35 5.53 15.00 12.65
C ARG A 35 4.69 16.21 13.09
N GLU A 36 4.42 17.15 12.18
CA GLU A 36 3.56 18.31 12.37
C GLU A 36 2.05 17.99 12.57
N LEU A 37 1.67 16.73 12.71
CA LEU A 37 0.28 16.28 12.92
C LEU A 37 -0.16 16.26 14.39
N VAL A 38 0.65 16.84 15.27
CA VAL A 38 0.30 17.20 16.65
C VAL A 38 0.26 18.72 16.77
N LYS A 39 -0.49 19.38 15.88
CA LYS A 39 -0.87 20.78 16.12
C LYS A 39 -2.08 20.79 17.07
N PRO A 40 -2.21 21.80 17.94
CA PRO A 40 -3.37 21.91 18.81
C PRO A 40 -4.67 21.82 18.01
N GLN A 41 -5.65 21.05 18.51
CA GLN A 41 -6.91 20.76 17.81
C GLN A 41 -7.66 22.03 17.35
N TRP A 42 -7.47 23.16 18.05
CA TRP A 42 -8.04 24.46 17.66
C TRP A 42 -7.44 25.06 16.38
N TYR A 43 -6.15 24.80 16.10
CA TYR A 43 -5.45 25.33 14.93
C TYR A 43 -5.89 24.63 13.63
N GLU A 44 -6.07 23.31 13.66
CA GLU A 44 -6.61 22.54 12.52
C GLU A 44 -8.07 22.93 12.24
N LYS A 45 -8.89 23.12 13.29
CA LYS A 45 -10.26 23.64 13.15
C LYS A 45 -10.30 25.03 12.49
N LEU A 46 -9.35 25.91 12.83
CA LEU A 46 -9.24 27.23 12.22
C LEU A 46 -8.86 27.14 10.73
N LEU A 47 -7.79 26.38 10.40
CA LEU A 47 -7.34 26.22 9.02
C LEU A 47 -8.40 25.60 8.13
N GLN A 48 -9.12 24.58 8.60
CA GLN A 48 -10.18 23.96 7.80
C GLN A 48 -11.43 24.84 7.68
N LYS A 49 -11.77 25.66 8.69
CA LYS A 49 -12.82 26.69 8.54
C LYS A 49 -12.43 27.75 7.51
N ILE A 50 -11.15 28.14 7.49
CA ILE A 50 -10.61 29.05 6.49
C ILE A 50 -10.64 28.39 5.11
N GLU A 51 -10.17 27.15 4.98
CA GLU A 51 -10.17 26.37 3.73
C GLU A 51 -11.59 26.14 3.21
N PHE A 52 -12.55 25.84 4.09
CA PHE A 52 -13.95 25.70 3.74
C PHE A 52 -14.53 27.03 3.25
N LYS A 53 -14.30 28.14 3.98
CA LYS A 53 -14.72 29.48 3.53
C LYS A 53 -14.08 29.88 2.20
N ILE A 54 -12.82 29.51 1.98
CA ILE A 54 -12.09 29.70 0.72
C ILE A 54 -12.76 28.88 -0.40
N LYS A 55 -13.09 27.62 -0.12
CA LYS A 55 -13.74 26.69 -1.06
C LYS A 55 -15.19 27.04 -1.34
N THR A 56 -15.91 27.71 -0.44
CA THR A 56 -17.32 28.10 -0.67
C THR A 56 -17.49 29.53 -1.19
N ASN A 57 -16.42 30.33 -1.23
CA ASN A 57 -16.50 31.71 -1.72
C ASN A 57 -16.27 31.76 -3.24
N SER A 58 -17.29 32.22 -3.97
CA SER A 58 -17.29 32.32 -5.43
C SER A 58 -16.16 33.18 -5.99
N ILE A 59 -15.74 34.22 -5.27
CA ILE A 59 -14.65 35.11 -5.70
C ILE A 59 -13.32 34.36 -5.68
N ILE A 60 -13.05 33.58 -4.63
CA ILE A 60 -11.80 32.86 -4.48
C ILE A 60 -11.75 31.66 -5.44
N GLN A 61 -12.88 30.98 -5.67
CA GLN A 61 -12.99 29.97 -6.72
C GLN A 61 -12.70 30.56 -8.11
N ASN A 62 -13.21 31.75 -8.42
CA ASN A 62 -12.96 32.41 -9.70
C ASN A 62 -11.48 32.80 -9.89
N ILE A 63 -10.82 33.27 -8.82
CA ILE A 63 -9.39 33.57 -8.82
C ILE A 63 -8.57 32.28 -8.98
N ALA A 64 -8.91 31.23 -8.22
CA ALA A 64 -8.24 29.94 -8.31
C ALA A 64 -8.39 29.30 -9.69
N MET A 65 -9.57 29.36 -10.31
CA MET A 65 -9.78 28.91 -11.70
C MET A 65 -8.95 29.71 -12.71
N SER A 66 -8.77 31.02 -12.48
CA SER A 66 -7.96 31.88 -13.36
C SER A 66 -6.47 31.57 -13.23
N ILE A 67 -5.98 31.36 -12.00
CA ILE A 67 -4.61 30.94 -11.73
C ILE A 67 -4.36 29.54 -12.29
N ASP A 68 -5.30 28.59 -12.12
CA ASP A 68 -5.22 27.24 -12.67
C ASP A 68 -5.20 27.27 -14.21
N ARG A 69 -5.96 28.17 -14.86
CA ARG A 69 -5.87 28.39 -16.31
C ARG A 69 -4.48 28.89 -16.72
N ILE A 70 -3.93 29.89 -16.03
CA ILE A 70 -2.59 30.42 -16.34
C ILE A 70 -1.50 29.36 -16.11
N LEU A 71 -1.58 28.63 -15.00
CA LEU A 71 -0.63 27.56 -14.68
C LEU A 71 -0.74 26.42 -15.68
N LYS A 72 -1.94 25.99 -16.09
CA LYS A 72 -2.13 24.97 -17.13
C LYS A 72 -1.57 25.40 -18.47
N TRP A 73 -1.68 26.68 -18.84
CA TRP A 73 -1.05 27.20 -20.04
C TRP A 73 0.48 27.13 -19.96
N ASN A 74 1.07 27.53 -18.83
CA ASN A 74 2.51 27.40 -18.61
C ASN A 74 2.99 25.94 -18.50
N LEU A 75 2.16 25.06 -17.91
CA LEU A 75 2.39 23.63 -17.83
C LEU A 75 2.34 22.99 -19.21
N LEU A 76 1.44 23.43 -20.10
CA LEU A 76 1.32 22.92 -21.46
C LEU A 76 2.61 23.17 -22.26
N HIS A 77 3.27 24.31 -22.03
CA HIS A 77 4.58 24.60 -22.62
C HIS A 77 5.68 23.68 -22.05
N TYR A 78 5.66 23.42 -20.74
CA TYR A 78 6.58 22.47 -20.09
C TYR A 78 6.34 21.01 -20.55
N TYR A 79 5.09 20.56 -20.60
CA TYR A 79 4.69 19.23 -21.06
C TYR A 79 5.00 19.03 -22.54
N ARG A 80 4.85 20.04 -23.40
CA ARG A 80 5.28 19.95 -24.80
C ARG A 80 6.79 19.81 -24.94
N ALA A 81 7.57 20.47 -24.10
CA ALA A 81 9.03 20.33 -24.08
C ALA A 81 9.46 18.94 -23.54
N GLU A 82 8.79 18.45 -22.50
CA GLU A 82 9.11 17.16 -21.88
C GLU A 82 8.63 15.97 -22.71
N LEU A 83 7.45 16.05 -23.34
CA LEU A 83 6.99 15.04 -24.30
C LEU A 83 7.94 14.91 -25.50
N ARG A 84 8.55 16.01 -25.94
CA ARG A 84 9.57 15.97 -27.01
C ARG A 84 10.81 15.19 -26.56
N ARG A 85 11.26 15.37 -25.31
CA ARG A 85 12.38 14.60 -24.71
C ARG A 85 12.03 13.13 -24.48
N ILE A 86 10.81 12.84 -24.02
CA ILE A 86 10.34 11.47 -23.78
C ILE A 86 10.20 10.70 -25.10
N VAL A 87 9.64 11.33 -26.14
CA VAL A 87 9.52 10.72 -27.47
C VAL A 87 10.90 10.44 -28.07
N GLU A 88 11.87 11.37 -27.98
CA GLU A 88 13.24 11.13 -28.44
C GLU A 88 13.94 10.00 -27.66
N LYS A 89 13.67 9.87 -26.35
CA LYS A 89 14.23 8.82 -25.50
C LYS A 89 13.58 7.45 -25.73
N ILE A 90 12.26 7.39 -25.92
CA ILE A 90 11.53 6.17 -26.28
C ILE A 90 11.95 5.70 -27.68
N PHE A 91 12.08 6.60 -28.66
CA PHE A 91 12.47 6.23 -30.03
C PHE A 91 13.90 5.68 -30.10
N SER A 92 14.80 6.16 -29.23
CA SER A 92 16.18 5.63 -29.10
C SER A 92 16.24 4.34 -28.29
N THR A 93 15.36 4.18 -27.30
CA THR A 93 15.28 3.00 -26.42
C THR A 93 14.58 1.82 -27.10
N VAL A 94 13.48 2.04 -27.83
CA VAL A 94 12.78 1.03 -28.65
C VAL A 94 13.69 0.49 -29.77
N LYS A 95 14.61 1.31 -30.28
CA LYS A 95 15.63 0.88 -31.25
C LYS A 95 16.69 -0.06 -30.64
N GLY A 96 16.75 -0.18 -29.30
CA GLY A 96 17.68 -1.02 -28.56
C GLY A 96 17.06 -2.07 -27.63
N LEU A 97 15.72 -2.12 -27.49
CA LEU A 97 15.01 -3.02 -26.55
C LEU A 97 14.18 -4.12 -27.22
N CYS A 98 14.25 -4.27 -28.54
CA CYS A 98 13.75 -5.46 -29.23
C CYS A 98 14.72 -6.65 -29.09
N SER A 99 15.08 -6.97 -27.86
CA SER A 99 15.70 -8.24 -27.48
C SER A 99 15.40 -8.46 -26.00
N ASP A 100 14.71 -9.58 -25.73
CA ASP A 100 14.61 -10.24 -24.42
C ASP A 100 13.55 -9.73 -23.43
N THR A 101 12.30 -10.10 -23.70
CA THR A 101 11.35 -10.45 -22.63
C THR A 101 10.86 -11.87 -22.88
N SER A 102 11.58 -12.84 -22.32
CA SER A 102 11.14 -14.24 -22.26
C SER A 102 10.03 -14.35 -21.23
N ILE A 103 8.78 -14.41 -21.70
CA ILE A 103 7.64 -14.88 -20.92
C ILE A 103 7.88 -16.38 -20.69
N GLU A 104 8.47 -16.75 -19.56
CA GLU A 104 8.54 -18.15 -19.13
C GLU A 104 7.14 -18.65 -18.77
N ASN A 105 6.47 -19.22 -19.76
CA ASN A 105 5.23 -19.96 -19.59
C ASN A 105 5.53 -21.31 -18.94
N ASN A 106 5.70 -21.33 -17.62
CA ASN A 106 5.62 -22.58 -16.87
C ASN A 106 4.18 -23.08 -16.86
N LYS A 107 3.91 -24.14 -17.64
CA LYS A 107 2.64 -24.86 -17.63
C LYS A 107 2.43 -25.53 -16.27
N SER A 108 1.73 -24.86 -15.37
CA SER A 108 1.11 -25.50 -14.22
C SER A 108 -0.14 -26.28 -14.66
N ASN A 109 -0.51 -27.36 -13.95
CA ASN A 109 -1.75 -28.11 -14.19
C ASN A 109 -3.04 -27.28 -13.98
N ILE A 110 -2.91 -26.02 -13.54
CA ILE A 110 -3.99 -25.06 -13.24
C ILE A 110 -4.19 -24.05 -14.40
N GLY A 111 -3.42 -24.16 -15.48
CA GLY A 111 -3.38 -23.16 -16.55
C GLY A 111 -2.32 -22.09 -16.28
N SER A 112 -2.21 -21.09 -17.16
CA SER A 112 -1.25 -19.99 -17.01
C SER A 112 -1.74 -19.02 -15.94
N ILE A 113 -1.07 -18.98 -14.79
CA ILE A 113 -1.31 -17.95 -13.76
C ILE A 113 -0.58 -16.66 -14.17
N LEU A 114 -1.29 -15.53 -14.16
CA LEU A 114 -0.74 -14.20 -14.37
C LEU A 114 0.06 -13.75 -13.13
N PHE A 115 1.32 -13.39 -13.35
CA PHE A 115 2.16 -12.70 -12.37
C PHE A 115 2.50 -11.31 -12.89
N LEU A 116 2.26 -10.27 -12.08
CA LEU A 116 2.40 -8.88 -12.54
C LEU A 116 3.88 -8.51 -12.72
N HIS A 117 4.72 -8.97 -11.79
CA HIS A 117 6.16 -8.71 -11.83
C HIS A 117 7.00 -9.98 -11.86
N GLY A 118 6.39 -11.17 -11.94
CA GLY A 118 7.14 -12.43 -11.99
C GLY A 118 8.16 -12.58 -10.87
N ILE A 119 9.39 -12.96 -11.22
CA ILE A 119 10.48 -13.22 -10.26
C ILE A 119 10.91 -11.92 -9.54
N GLU A 120 10.77 -10.78 -10.20
CA GLU A 120 11.19 -9.47 -9.69
C GLU A 120 10.41 -9.05 -8.45
N ALA A 121 9.17 -9.52 -8.28
CA ALA A 121 8.37 -9.27 -7.07
C ALA A 121 9.01 -9.85 -5.80
N ASN A 122 9.86 -10.87 -5.96
CA ASN A 122 10.41 -11.71 -4.91
C ASN A 122 11.88 -11.40 -4.62
N LYS A 123 12.39 -10.27 -5.15
CA LYS A 123 13.75 -9.80 -4.89
C LYS A 123 13.96 -9.54 -3.40
N GLU A 124 15.17 -9.83 -2.92
CA GLU A 124 15.54 -9.56 -1.55
C GLU A 124 15.48 -8.06 -1.26
N ILE A 125 14.80 -7.71 -0.17
CA ILE A 125 14.65 -6.33 0.28
C ILE A 125 15.86 -5.96 1.13
N SER A 126 16.37 -4.74 0.94
CA SER A 126 17.51 -4.26 1.72
C SER A 126 17.15 -4.15 3.20
N GLU A 127 18.12 -4.41 4.09
CA GLU A 127 17.93 -4.26 5.53
C GLU A 127 17.47 -2.84 5.91
N ASN A 128 17.96 -1.82 5.19
CA ASN A 128 17.54 -0.45 5.41
C ASN A 128 16.04 -0.23 5.09
N ASP A 129 15.54 -0.81 4.00
CA ASP A 129 14.12 -0.73 3.62
C ASP A 129 13.23 -1.54 4.57
N PHE A 130 13.72 -2.69 5.04
CA PHE A 130 13.06 -3.48 6.07
C PHE A 130 12.91 -2.68 7.37
N GLN A 131 14.01 -2.14 7.91
CA GLN A 131 14.00 -1.34 9.13
C GLN A 131 13.17 -0.06 8.99
N ARG A 132 13.20 0.57 7.81
CA ARG A 132 12.33 1.70 7.51
C ARG A 132 10.85 1.31 7.59
N SER A 133 10.46 0.18 7.02
CA SER A 133 9.09 -0.31 7.03
C SER A 133 8.60 -0.58 8.46
N VAL A 134 9.41 -1.29 9.26
CA VAL A 134 9.15 -1.54 10.69
C VAL A 134 8.95 -0.22 11.44
N LYS A 135 9.86 0.74 11.25
CA LYS A 135 9.81 2.06 11.91
C LYS A 135 8.55 2.84 11.56
N ILE A 136 8.13 2.85 10.30
CA ILE A 136 6.94 3.59 9.86
C ILE A 136 5.66 2.97 10.41
N ILE A 137 5.54 1.64 10.38
CA ILE A 137 4.36 0.94 10.93
C ILE A 137 4.28 1.13 12.44
N LYS A 138 5.42 1.04 13.15
CA LYS A 138 5.52 1.36 14.58
C LYS A 138 5.02 2.78 14.86
N LEU A 139 5.44 3.75 14.04
CA LEU A 139 5.02 5.14 14.20
C LEU A 139 3.51 5.33 13.95
N TYR A 140 2.91 4.60 13.00
CA TYR A 140 1.45 4.61 12.83
C TYR A 140 0.73 4.10 14.09
N ASN A 141 1.20 2.98 14.63
CA ASN A 141 0.68 2.40 15.86
C ASN A 141 0.78 3.38 17.03
N GLU A 142 1.94 4.00 17.24
CA GLU A 142 2.17 4.97 18.32
C GLU A 142 1.23 6.18 18.19
N ILE A 143 1.12 6.77 17.00
CA ILE A 143 0.26 7.95 16.77
C ILE A 143 -1.22 7.62 17.03
N LEU A 144 -1.70 6.46 16.58
CA LEU A 144 -3.09 6.05 16.77
C LEU A 144 -3.35 5.71 18.25
N LYS A 145 -2.46 4.97 18.91
CA LYS A 145 -2.54 4.67 20.35
C LYS A 145 -2.57 5.94 21.20
N MET A 146 -1.76 6.96 20.88
CA MET A 146 -1.80 8.26 21.57
C MET A 146 -3.15 8.97 21.47
N ARG A 147 -3.95 8.67 20.44
CA ARG A 147 -5.31 9.20 20.24
C ARG A 147 -6.39 8.29 20.83
N GLY A 148 -6.01 7.25 21.57
CA GLY A 148 -6.95 6.24 22.10
C GLY A 148 -7.52 5.32 21.01
N ILE A 149 -6.95 5.32 19.81
CA ILE A 149 -7.42 4.53 18.67
C ILE A 149 -6.62 3.23 18.62
N ARG A 150 -7.33 2.09 18.58
CA ARG A 150 -6.70 0.78 18.38
C ARG A 150 -6.20 0.65 16.95
N PHE A 151 -4.96 0.20 16.79
CA PHE A 151 -4.33 0.00 15.49
C PHE A 151 -4.18 -1.49 15.20
N ILE A 152 -4.62 -1.91 14.02
CA ILE A 152 -4.39 -3.26 13.49
C ILE A 152 -3.74 -3.13 12.12
N PHE A 153 -2.60 -3.79 11.92
CA PHE A 153 -1.96 -3.86 10.61
C PHE A 153 -2.42 -5.12 9.86
N LEU A 154 -2.90 -4.94 8.62
CA LEU A 154 -3.34 -6.02 7.74
C LEU A 154 -2.42 -6.07 6.50
N PRO A 155 -1.26 -6.74 6.59
CA PRO A 155 -0.45 -7.00 5.42
C PRO A 155 -1.21 -7.91 4.44
N ILE A 156 -1.00 -7.72 3.14
CA ILE A 156 -1.53 -8.61 2.10
C ILE A 156 -0.32 -9.12 1.30
N PRO A 157 -0.05 -10.43 1.29
CA PRO A 157 1.09 -10.99 0.55
C PRO A 157 0.95 -10.75 -0.95
N ASN A 158 2.08 -10.66 -1.65
CA ASN A 158 2.08 -10.69 -3.10
C ASN A 158 1.64 -12.07 -3.61
N LYS A 159 0.95 -12.10 -4.75
CA LYS A 159 0.57 -13.36 -5.43
C LYS A 159 1.82 -14.18 -5.80
N GLU A 160 2.87 -13.49 -6.24
CA GLU A 160 4.19 -14.03 -6.54
C GLU A 160 4.87 -14.68 -5.32
N ASN A 161 4.58 -14.21 -4.11
CA ASN A 161 5.13 -14.77 -2.87
C ASN A 161 4.38 -16.06 -2.49
N ILE A 162 3.05 -16.08 -2.60
CA ILE A 162 2.25 -17.28 -2.27
C ILE A 162 2.50 -18.42 -3.26
N TYR A 163 2.57 -18.11 -4.56
CA TYR A 163 2.78 -19.09 -5.64
C TYR A 163 4.23 -19.09 -6.16
N TYR A 164 5.20 -18.89 -5.27
CA TYR A 164 6.62 -18.80 -5.63
C TYR A 164 7.15 -20.03 -6.35
N ASP A 165 6.57 -21.20 -6.07
CA ASP A 165 6.87 -22.50 -6.66
C ASP A 165 6.55 -22.56 -8.16
N LEU A 166 5.62 -21.72 -8.64
CA LEU A 166 5.29 -21.63 -10.06
C LEU A 166 6.25 -20.74 -10.86
N LEU A 167 7.06 -19.91 -10.18
CA LEU A 167 7.96 -18.92 -10.79
C LEU A 167 9.39 -19.46 -11.05
N SER A 168 9.61 -20.77 -11.03
CA SER A 168 10.97 -21.38 -11.09
C SER A 168 11.92 -20.91 -9.98
N ILE A 169 11.39 -20.33 -8.88
CA ILE A 169 12.20 -19.83 -7.77
C ILE A 169 12.31 -20.90 -6.69
N ASN A 170 13.53 -21.36 -6.41
CA ASN A 170 13.78 -22.39 -5.40
C ASN A 170 13.68 -21.87 -3.95
N LYS A 171 13.69 -20.55 -3.74
CA LYS A 171 13.68 -19.92 -2.42
C LYS A 171 12.46 -19.03 -2.24
N LYS A 172 11.68 -19.33 -1.20
CA LYS A 172 10.53 -18.51 -0.82
C LYS A 172 10.97 -17.13 -0.31
N PRO A 173 10.28 -16.04 -0.69
CA PRO A 173 10.49 -14.72 -0.09
C PRO A 173 10.15 -14.71 1.40
N GLU A 174 11.05 -14.18 2.21
CA GLU A 174 10.88 -14.14 3.67
C GLU A 174 10.56 -12.74 4.20
N PHE A 175 10.52 -11.72 3.34
CA PHE A 175 10.33 -10.31 3.73
C PHE A 175 9.07 -10.10 4.59
N LEU A 176 7.90 -10.46 4.07
CA LEU A 176 6.64 -10.21 4.77
C LEU A 176 6.52 -11.02 6.06
N LYS A 177 6.95 -12.29 6.03
CA LYS A 177 6.97 -13.16 7.21
C LYS A 177 7.85 -12.58 8.32
N ASN A 178 9.06 -12.13 7.98
CA ASN A 178 9.97 -11.50 8.93
C ASN A 178 9.38 -10.20 9.48
N LEU A 179 8.78 -9.38 8.62
CA LEU A 179 8.13 -8.13 9.03
C LEU A 179 7.00 -8.39 10.03
N ILE A 180 6.10 -9.34 9.73
CA ILE A 180 5.00 -9.73 10.62
C ILE A 180 5.53 -10.16 11.99
N ASN A 181 6.51 -11.07 12.01
CA ASN A 181 7.12 -11.56 13.25
C ASN A 181 7.75 -10.43 14.06
N THR A 182 8.50 -9.53 13.42
CA THR A 182 9.10 -8.37 14.09
C THR A 182 8.02 -7.47 14.70
N LEU A 183 6.96 -7.16 13.97
CA LEU A 183 5.88 -6.30 14.47
C LEU A 183 5.11 -6.96 15.64
N ILE A 184 4.82 -8.25 15.56
CA ILE A 184 4.19 -9.03 16.65
C ILE A 184 5.07 -9.02 17.90
N ASN A 185 6.38 -9.27 17.75
CA ASN A 185 7.33 -9.24 18.86
C ASN A 185 7.44 -7.86 19.52
N MET A 186 7.12 -6.79 18.77
CA MET A 186 7.03 -5.42 19.30
C MET A 186 5.68 -5.09 19.94
N GLY A 187 4.76 -6.06 20.08
CA GLY A 187 3.43 -5.86 20.64
C GLY A 187 2.50 -5.03 19.74
N ILE A 188 2.75 -5.02 18.42
CA ILE A 188 1.87 -4.42 17.43
C ILE A 188 0.89 -5.49 16.97
N GLU A 189 -0.40 -5.17 16.92
CA GLU A 189 -1.41 -6.09 16.42
C GLU A 189 -1.31 -6.22 14.89
N VAL A 190 -1.08 -7.43 14.42
CA VAL A 190 -0.93 -7.75 13.00
C VAL A 190 -1.76 -8.98 12.66
N VAL A 191 -2.47 -8.91 11.53
CA VAL A 191 -3.14 -10.07 10.94
C VAL A 191 -2.13 -10.82 10.08
N ASP A 192 -1.76 -12.03 10.50
CA ASP A 192 -0.79 -12.88 9.80
C ASP A 192 -1.43 -13.60 8.61
N THR A 193 -1.68 -12.82 7.56
CA THR A 193 -2.23 -13.29 6.27
C THR A 193 -1.23 -14.16 5.51
N GLN A 194 0.08 -13.90 5.65
CA GLN A 194 1.13 -14.69 5.00
C GLN A 194 1.00 -16.17 5.40
N ARG A 195 1.04 -16.47 6.70
CA ARG A 195 0.96 -17.85 7.19
C ARG A 195 -0.33 -18.54 6.77
N ALA A 196 -1.46 -17.83 6.82
CA ALA A 196 -2.76 -18.40 6.49
C ALA A 196 -2.91 -18.69 4.98
N PHE A 197 -2.38 -17.82 4.13
CA PHE A 197 -2.44 -18.01 2.68
C PHE A 197 -1.46 -19.11 2.25
N ASP A 198 -0.30 -19.18 2.89
CA ASP A 198 0.64 -20.28 2.72
C ASP A 198 0.01 -21.62 3.09
N GLU A 199 -0.67 -21.68 4.24
CA GLU A 199 -1.37 -22.90 4.67
C GLU A 199 -2.48 -23.30 3.70
N ALA A 200 -3.30 -22.35 3.26
CA ALA A 200 -4.36 -22.60 2.29
C ALA A 200 -3.82 -23.15 0.96
N TYR A 201 -2.75 -22.55 0.42
CA TYR A 201 -2.19 -22.98 -0.85
C TYR A 201 -1.32 -24.24 -0.71
N GLN A 202 -0.30 -24.21 0.14
CA GLN A 202 0.72 -25.26 0.20
C GLN A 202 0.21 -26.56 0.83
N LYS A 203 -0.69 -26.48 1.82
CA LYS A 203 -1.23 -27.69 2.47
C LYS A 203 -2.55 -28.17 1.88
N HIS A 204 -3.38 -27.25 1.40
CA HIS A 204 -4.74 -27.58 0.98
C HIS A 204 -4.99 -27.38 -0.52
N GLY A 205 -4.02 -26.88 -1.28
CA GLY A 205 -4.16 -26.64 -2.73
C GLY A 205 -5.19 -25.55 -3.06
N VAL A 206 -5.58 -24.71 -2.11
CA VAL A 206 -6.60 -23.68 -2.28
C VAL A 206 -5.96 -22.44 -2.89
N LEU A 207 -6.46 -22.04 -4.06
CA LEU A 207 -6.09 -20.74 -4.64
C LEU A 207 -6.75 -19.62 -3.86
N VAL A 208 -5.96 -18.66 -3.41
CA VAL A 208 -6.40 -17.45 -2.70
C VAL A 208 -6.34 -16.19 -3.57
N PHE A 209 -5.82 -16.29 -4.80
CA PHE A 209 -5.87 -15.26 -5.83
C PHE A 209 -6.59 -15.76 -7.08
N PHE A 210 -7.09 -14.82 -7.89
CA PHE A 210 -7.57 -15.16 -9.23
C PHE A 210 -6.38 -15.56 -10.12
N PRO A 211 -6.52 -16.55 -11.01
CA PRO A 211 -5.43 -16.94 -11.92
C PRO A 211 -5.00 -15.80 -12.85
N ASP A 212 -5.93 -15.02 -13.36
CA ASP A 212 -5.78 -13.99 -14.40
C ASP A 212 -5.83 -12.54 -13.86
N ASP A 213 -5.96 -12.37 -12.54
CA ASP A 213 -5.96 -11.06 -11.87
C ASP A 213 -4.90 -11.04 -10.75
N THR A 214 -4.50 -9.85 -10.34
CA THR A 214 -3.56 -9.59 -9.24
C THR A 214 -4.21 -9.56 -7.86
N HIS A 215 -5.54 -9.44 -7.80
CA HIS A 215 -6.33 -9.42 -6.58
C HIS A 215 -6.54 -10.82 -6.01
N TRP A 216 -6.64 -10.90 -4.70
CA TRP A 216 -7.15 -12.09 -4.01
C TRP A 216 -8.57 -12.45 -4.48
N ASN A 217 -8.91 -13.73 -4.46
CA ASN A 217 -10.25 -14.20 -4.79
C ASN A 217 -11.13 -14.26 -3.53
N ALA A 218 -12.37 -14.74 -3.68
CA ALA A 218 -13.31 -14.85 -2.56
C ALA A 218 -12.77 -15.69 -1.38
N GLN A 219 -12.00 -16.75 -1.65
CA GLN A 219 -11.40 -17.58 -0.60
C GLN A 219 -10.32 -16.81 0.16
N GLY A 220 -9.44 -16.09 -0.54
CA GLY A 220 -8.43 -15.23 0.08
C GLY A 220 -9.06 -14.15 0.97
N VAL A 221 -10.12 -13.48 0.47
CA VAL A 221 -10.88 -12.49 1.24
C VAL A 221 -11.50 -13.11 2.48
N GLN A 222 -12.14 -14.28 2.36
CA GLN A 222 -12.78 -14.96 3.48
C GLN A 222 -11.78 -15.31 4.58
N ILE A 223 -10.64 -15.90 4.21
CA ILE A 223 -9.56 -16.24 5.17
C ILE A 223 -9.07 -14.98 5.89
N ALA A 224 -8.79 -13.90 5.16
CA ALA A 224 -8.31 -12.65 5.75
C ALA A 224 -9.37 -12.01 6.67
N ALA A 225 -10.64 -12.04 6.28
CA ALA A 225 -11.75 -11.52 7.08
C ALA A 225 -11.92 -12.32 8.39
N ASP A 226 -11.84 -13.64 8.34
CA ASP A 226 -11.95 -14.49 9.52
C ASP A 226 -10.82 -14.25 10.53
N LEU A 227 -9.59 -14.07 10.04
CA LEU A 227 -8.44 -13.71 10.87
C LEU A 227 -8.62 -12.32 11.49
N LEU A 228 -9.07 -11.35 10.70
CA LEU A 228 -9.30 -9.99 11.17
C LEU A 228 -10.41 -9.95 12.24
N ILE A 229 -11.51 -10.67 12.04
CA ILE A 229 -12.60 -10.78 13.03
C ILE A 229 -12.09 -11.40 14.33
N LYS A 230 -11.29 -12.47 14.25
CA LYS A 230 -10.64 -13.07 15.43
C LYS A 230 -9.74 -12.06 16.14
N GLN A 231 -8.93 -11.31 15.38
CA GLN A 231 -8.07 -10.26 15.94
C GLN A 231 -8.90 -9.20 16.66
N ILE A 232 -9.99 -8.73 16.05
CA ILE A 232 -10.89 -7.73 16.65
C ILE A 232 -11.51 -8.28 17.95
N LYS A 233 -12.02 -9.52 17.94
CA LYS A 233 -12.72 -10.16 19.07
C LYS A 233 -11.82 -10.55 20.25
N ASN A 234 -10.57 -10.92 20.00
CA ASN A 234 -9.64 -11.36 21.05
C ASN A 234 -9.27 -10.26 22.05
N PHE A 235 -9.63 -9.00 21.78
CA PHE A 235 -9.47 -7.89 22.71
C PHE A 235 -10.75 -7.72 23.55
N LYS A 236 -10.79 -8.38 24.71
CA LYS A 236 -11.72 -7.99 25.78
C LYS A 236 -11.13 -6.78 26.52
N LYS A 237 -11.95 -5.75 26.68
CA LYS A 237 -11.72 -4.60 27.59
C LYS A 237 -11.43 -5.09 29.01
#